data_AF-A0A2J4XVF1-F1
#
_entry.id   AF-A0A2J4XVF1-F1
#
_cell.length_a   1.000
_cell.length_b   1.000
_cell.length_c   1.000
_cell.angle_alpha   90.00
_cell.angle_beta   90.00
_cell.angle_gamma   90.00
#
_symmetry.space_group_name_H-M   'P 1'
#
loop_
_entity.id
_entity.type
_entity.pdbx_description
1 polymer ?
#
loop_
_entity_poly.entity_id
_entity_poly.type
_entity_poly.pdbx_seq_one_letter_code
_entity_poly.pdbx_strand_id
1 'polypeptide(L)'
;PRLITILCLLSISFPIACSSSTHLALLEKKSKFKRIAFIEVSSSLIAVTGAIILAYKNFGVYSLVFQAITSSVLSAVQIWIASRWRPNFSNIIDISEIKNIFGFSGNLTAFNFINYFSRNADTMIIGYYMSASILGAYSLAYRIMLFPIQNLTFVASRALFPIFSENQDNNPVLKKTYLNAVYF
;
A
#
# COMPACT_ATOMS: atom_id res chain seq x y z
N PRO A 1 8.48 4.53 26.74
CA PRO A 1 9.48 3.44 26.62
C PRO A 1 9.07 2.27 25.69
N ARG A 2 7.87 1.67 25.84
CA ARG A 2 7.42 0.54 24.98
C ARG A 2 7.22 0.90 23.49
N LEU A 3 6.82 2.14 23.19
CA LEU A 3 6.58 2.63 21.81
C LEU A 3 7.86 2.74 20.98
N ILE A 4 9.00 3.08 21.61
CA ILE A 4 10.28 3.25 20.92
C ILE A 4 10.76 1.91 20.34
N THR A 5 10.65 0.83 21.11
CA THR A 5 11.02 -0.52 20.66
C THR A 5 10.12 -1.01 19.53
N ILE A 6 8.82 -0.68 19.57
CA ILE A 6 7.86 -1.02 18.51
C ILE A 6 8.17 -0.24 17.23
N LEU A 7 8.49 1.05 17.33
CA LEU A 7 8.89 1.89 16.21
C LEU A 7 10.18 1.37 15.56
N CYS A 8 11.21 1.03 16.33
CA CYS A 8 12.45 0.47 15.79
C CYS A 8 12.24 -0.86 15.06
N LEU A 9 11.35 -1.72 15.55
CA LEU A 9 11.01 -2.99 14.90
C LEU A 9 10.24 -2.77 13.59
N LEU A 10 9.34 -1.78 13.55
CA LEU A 10 8.64 -1.40 12.31
C LEU A 10 9.57 -0.75 11.28
N SER A 11 10.62 -0.03 11.71
CA SER A 11 11.58 0.56 10.77
C SER A 11 12.30 -0.47 9.90
N ILE A 12 12.41 -1.73 10.34
CA ILE A 12 13.02 -2.82 9.56
C ILE A 12 12.12 -3.24 8.39
N SER A 13 10.80 -3.03 8.47
CA SER A 13 9.88 -3.36 7.36
C SER A 13 10.02 -2.39 6.19
N PHE A 14 10.46 -1.15 6.42
CA PHE A 14 10.63 -0.13 5.38
C PHE A 14 11.62 -0.53 4.27
N PRO A 15 12.88 -0.90 4.55
CA PRO A 15 13.81 -1.30 3.49
C PRO A 15 13.35 -2.55 2.73
N ILE A 16 12.69 -3.48 3.43
CA ILE A 16 12.13 -4.71 2.84
C ILE A 16 10.96 -4.38 1.91
N ALA A 17 10.05 -3.50 2.35
CA ALA A 17 8.92 -3.02 1.56
C ALA A 17 9.40 -2.25 0.33
N CYS A 18 10.38 -1.35 0.48
CA CYS A 18 10.98 -0.62 -0.64
C CYS A 18 11.57 -1.57 -1.70
N SER A 19 12.32 -2.60 -1.28
CA SER A 19 12.86 -3.60 -2.20
C SER A 19 11.75 -4.41 -2.89
N SER A 20 10.67 -4.75 -2.18
CA SER A 20 9.54 -5.48 -2.76
C SER A 20 8.71 -4.65 -3.74
N SER A 21 8.64 -3.33 -3.57
CA SER A 21 7.79 -2.43 -4.36
C SER A 21 8.11 -2.46 -5.85
N THR A 22 9.39 -2.55 -6.22
CA THR A 22 9.83 -2.65 -7.62
C THR A 22 9.41 -3.98 -8.26
N HIS A 23 9.49 -5.07 -7.49
CA HIS A 23 9.10 -6.40 -7.97
C HIS A 23 7.57 -6.52 -8.08
N LEU A 24 6.83 -5.87 -7.17
CA LEU A 24 5.37 -5.76 -7.22
C LEU A 24 4.94 -4.97 -8.46
N ALA A 25 5.51 -3.78 -8.69
CA ALA A 25 5.24 -2.98 -9.89
C ALA A 25 5.56 -3.75 -11.19
N LEU A 26 6.62 -4.57 -11.21
CA LEU A 26 6.95 -5.41 -12.36
C LEU A 26 5.93 -6.55 -12.58
N LEU A 27 5.39 -7.13 -11.50
CA LEU A 27 4.34 -8.15 -11.57
C LEU A 27 3.00 -7.55 -12.01
N GLU A 28 2.67 -6.34 -11.54
CA GLU A 28 1.50 -5.56 -11.96
C GLU A 28 1.58 -5.18 -13.44
N LYS A 29 2.75 -4.70 -13.90
CA LYS A 29 3.00 -4.42 -15.32
C LYS A 29 2.83 -5.65 -16.21
N LYS A 30 3.13 -6.85 -15.69
CA LYS A 30 2.92 -8.14 -16.38
C LYS A 30 1.51 -8.71 -16.18
N SER A 31 0.60 -7.93 -15.59
CA SER A 31 -0.79 -8.29 -15.26
C SER A 31 -0.94 -9.57 -14.44
N LYS A 32 0.05 -9.92 -13.62
CA LYS A 32 0.05 -11.15 -12.80
C LYS A 32 -0.68 -10.97 -11.47
N PHE A 33 -1.83 -10.31 -11.51
CA PHE A 33 -2.63 -9.96 -10.32
C PHE A 33 -3.06 -11.17 -9.49
N LYS A 34 -3.41 -12.31 -10.13
CA LYS A 34 -3.72 -13.56 -9.41
C LYS A 34 -2.56 -14.04 -8.53
N ARG A 35 -1.32 -13.86 -8.98
CA ARG A 35 -0.12 -14.28 -8.25
C ARG A 35 0.17 -13.35 -7.08
N ILE A 36 -0.02 -12.03 -7.28
CA ILE A 36 0.09 -11.02 -6.21
C ILE A 36 -0.95 -11.31 -5.13
N ALA A 37 -2.22 -11.49 -5.51
CA ALA A 37 -3.30 -11.78 -4.57
C ALA A 37 -3.05 -13.07 -3.77
N PHE A 38 -2.57 -14.14 -4.41
CA PHE A 38 -2.24 -15.38 -3.70
C PHE A 38 -1.12 -15.17 -2.67
N ILE A 39 -0.09 -14.38 -3.03
CA ILE A 39 1.01 -14.04 -2.12
C ILE A 39 0.48 -13.26 -0.91
N GLU A 40 -0.28 -12.19 -1.13
CA GLU A 40 -0.85 -11.36 -0.06
C GLU A 40 -1.77 -12.15 0.87
N VAL A 41 -2.64 -13.00 0.32
CA VAL A 41 -3.57 -13.83 1.10
C VAL A 41 -2.80 -14.86 1.93
N SER A 42 -1.84 -15.55 1.33
CA SER A 42 -1.06 -16.58 2.05
C SER A 42 -0.19 -15.97 3.15
N SER A 43 0.49 -14.85 2.87
CA SER A 43 1.31 -14.14 3.86
C SER A 43 0.45 -13.55 5.00
N SER A 44 -0.73 -13.01 4.69
CA SER A 44 -1.68 -12.54 5.70
C SER A 44 -2.21 -13.68 6.59
N LEU A 45 -2.56 -14.83 6.01
CA LEU A 45 -3.02 -16.00 6.78
C LEU A 45 -1.94 -16.50 7.75
N ILE A 46 -0.69 -16.59 7.29
CA ILE A 46 0.43 -17.02 8.13
C ILE A 46 0.71 -15.99 9.23
N ALA A 47 0.64 -14.70 8.91
CA ALA A 47 0.83 -13.64 9.90
C ALA A 47 -0.27 -13.62 10.97
N VAL A 48 -1.53 -13.76 10.57
CA VAL A 48 -2.68 -13.80 11.48
C VAL A 48 -2.60 -15.01 12.41
N THR A 49 -2.32 -16.20 11.86
CA THR A 49 -2.19 -17.42 12.66
C THR A 49 -1.06 -17.30 13.68
N GLY A 50 0.11 -16.80 13.27
CA GLY A 50 1.21 -16.50 14.19
C GLY A 50 0.83 -15.49 15.28
N ALA A 51 0.13 -14.43 14.91
CA ALA A 51 -0.33 -13.40 15.85
C ALA A 51 -1.33 -13.94 16.89
N ILE A 52 -2.26 -14.80 16.48
CA ILE A 52 -3.22 -15.44 17.39
C ILE A 52 -2.48 -16.32 18.41
N ILE A 53 -1.50 -17.11 17.97
CA ILE A 53 -0.69 -17.97 18.86
C ILE A 53 0.08 -17.12 19.89
N LEU A 54 0.64 -15.99 19.47
CA LEU A 54 1.33 -15.05 20.36
C LEU A 54 0.37 -14.32 21.32
N ALA A 55 -0.83 -13.99 20.86
CA ALA A 55 -1.86 -13.38 21.70
C ALA A 55 -2.28 -14.31 22.84
N TYR A 56 -2.44 -15.61 22.57
CA TYR A 56 -2.71 -16.61 23.60
C TYR A 56 -1.59 -16.75 24.64
N LYS A 57 -0.35 -16.35 24.31
CA LYS A 57 0.79 -16.32 25.24
C LYS A 57 0.90 -15.03 26.06
N ASN A 58 -0.17 -14.22 26.16
CA ASN A 58 -0.22 -12.94 26.89
C ASN A 58 0.73 -11.84 26.39
N PHE A 59 1.16 -11.88 25.12
CA PHE A 59 1.99 -10.82 24.53
C PHE A 59 1.21 -9.53 24.17
N GLY A 60 -0.12 -9.51 24.30
CA GLY A 60 -0.95 -8.32 24.18
C GLY A 60 -0.68 -7.53 22.88
N VAL A 61 -0.24 -6.28 23.01
CA VAL A 61 0.02 -5.37 21.87
C VAL A 61 1.14 -5.87 20.94
N TYR A 62 2.10 -6.65 21.44
CA TYR A 62 3.22 -7.15 20.63
C TYR A 62 2.79 -8.16 19.57
N SER A 63 1.64 -8.82 19.76
CA SER A 63 1.04 -9.75 18.79
C SER A 63 0.71 -9.04 17.48
N LEU A 64 0.20 -7.82 17.55
CA LEU A 64 -0.17 -7.00 16.38
C LEU A 64 1.07 -6.51 15.63
N VAL A 65 2.11 -6.14 16.37
CA VAL A 65 3.39 -5.71 15.77
C VAL A 65 4.06 -6.87 15.04
N PHE A 66 4.08 -8.05 15.66
CA PHE A 66 4.60 -9.27 15.05
C PHE A 66 3.81 -9.66 13.80
N GLN A 67 2.48 -9.52 13.83
CA GLN A 67 1.62 -9.74 12.66
C GLN A 67 2.04 -8.84 11.49
N ALA A 68 2.17 -7.53 11.72
CA ALA A 68 2.51 -6.57 10.69
C ALA A 68 3.87 -6.87 10.06
N ILE A 69 4.88 -7.12 10.89
CA ILE A 69 6.25 -7.43 10.43
C ILE A 69 6.26 -8.74 9.65
N THR A 70 5.65 -9.79 10.19
CA THR A 70 5.63 -11.12 9.55
C THR A 70 4.91 -11.07 8.22
N SER A 71 3.79 -10.35 8.13
CA SER A 71 3.06 -10.15 6.87
C SER A 71 3.92 -9.44 5.83
N SER A 72 4.56 -8.32 6.20
CA SER A 72 5.44 -7.55 5.30
C SER A 72 6.67 -8.36 4.85
N VAL A 73 7.29 -9.12 5.74
CA VAL A 73 8.46 -9.94 5.40
C VAL A 73 8.07 -11.10 4.49
N LEU A 74 7.00 -11.84 4.81
CA LEU A 74 6.56 -12.97 4.00
C LEU A 74 6.11 -12.53 2.61
N SER A 75 5.33 -11.45 2.52
CA SER A 75 4.91 -10.89 1.22
C SER A 75 6.12 -10.45 0.39
N ALA A 76 7.07 -9.71 0.98
CA ALA A 76 8.28 -9.29 0.29
C ALA A 76 9.12 -10.47 -0.22
N VAL A 77 9.37 -11.48 0.61
CA VAL A 77 10.13 -12.68 0.24
C VAL A 77 9.43 -13.45 -0.88
N GLN A 78 8.12 -13.67 -0.77
CA GLN A 78 7.35 -14.38 -1.79
C GLN A 78 7.27 -13.60 -3.11
N ILE A 79 7.16 -12.27 -3.06
CA ILE A 79 7.23 -11.39 -4.25
C ILE A 79 8.60 -11.49 -4.90
N TRP A 80 9.68 -11.51 -4.11
CA TRP A 80 11.04 -11.69 -4.59
C TRP A 80 11.24 -13.03 -5.30
N ILE A 81 10.72 -14.13 -4.73
CA ILE A 81 10.78 -15.46 -5.34
C ILE A 81 9.92 -15.52 -6.61
N ALA A 82 8.75 -14.88 -6.60
CA ALA A 82 7.83 -14.89 -7.74
C ALA A 82 8.33 -14.05 -8.92
N SER A 83 9.04 -12.96 -8.62
CA SER A 83 9.69 -12.11 -9.60
C SER A 83 11.03 -12.71 -9.98
N ARG A 84 11.07 -13.45 -11.10
CA ARG A 84 12.30 -13.99 -11.71
C ARG A 84 13.34 -12.92 -12.11
N TRP A 85 13.06 -11.63 -11.88
CA TRP A 85 13.99 -10.55 -12.16
C TRP A 85 15.01 -10.44 -11.03
N ARG A 86 16.29 -10.64 -11.34
CA ARG A 86 17.39 -10.34 -10.43
C ARG A 86 18.09 -9.07 -10.92
N PRO A 87 18.36 -8.09 -10.04
CA PRO A 87 19.15 -6.92 -10.43
C PRO A 87 20.53 -7.40 -10.88
N ASN A 88 20.82 -7.25 -12.18
CA ASN A 88 22.10 -7.65 -12.75
C ASN A 88 23.05 -6.45 -12.61
N PHE A 89 24.07 -6.57 -11.77
CA PHE A 89 24.99 -5.48 -11.37
C PHE A 89 25.86 -4.91 -12.50
N SER A 90 25.75 -5.44 -13.72
CA SER A 90 26.70 -5.15 -14.78
C SER A 90 26.48 -3.83 -15.53
N ASN A 91 25.30 -3.17 -15.43
CA ASN A 91 24.99 -1.90 -16.14
C ASN A 91 23.86 -1.09 -15.42
N ILE A 92 23.98 -0.86 -14.11
CA ILE A 92 22.84 -0.40 -13.27
C ILE A 92 22.58 1.12 -13.28
N ILE A 93 23.58 1.96 -13.58
CA ILE A 93 23.47 3.39 -13.30
C ILE A 93 23.61 4.21 -14.58
N ASP A 94 22.48 4.40 -15.28
CA ASP A 94 22.36 5.48 -16.26
C ASP A 94 21.75 6.70 -15.56
N ILE A 95 22.60 7.69 -15.30
CA ILE A 95 22.22 8.96 -14.64
C ILE A 95 21.16 9.70 -15.45
N SER A 96 21.10 9.49 -16.77
CA SER A 96 20.09 10.09 -17.64
C SER A 96 18.69 9.53 -17.37
N GLU A 97 18.56 8.20 -17.26
CA GLU A 97 17.29 7.56 -16.93
C GLU A 97 16.84 7.87 -15.50
N ILE A 98 17.78 7.90 -14.55
CA ILE A 98 17.48 8.28 -13.16
C ILE A 98 16.89 9.68 -13.11
N LYS A 99 17.49 10.66 -13.83
CA LYS A 99 17.00 12.05 -13.82
C LYS A 99 15.58 12.19 -14.39
N ASN A 100 15.26 11.43 -15.44
CA ASN A 100 13.91 11.41 -16.02
C ASN A 100 12.88 10.81 -15.05
N ILE A 101 13.24 9.75 -14.33
CA ILE A 101 12.36 9.12 -13.34
C ILE A 101 12.25 9.99 -12.07
N PHE A 102 13.32 10.70 -11.68
CA PHE A 102 13.37 11.48 -10.45
C PHE A 102 12.41 12.67 -10.47
N GLY A 103 12.22 13.33 -11.62
CA GLY A 103 11.24 14.42 -11.75
C GLY A 103 9.81 13.96 -11.50
N PHE A 104 9.41 12.85 -12.13
CA PHE A 104 8.10 12.24 -11.91
C PHE A 104 7.94 11.71 -10.47
N SER A 105 8.94 10.97 -9.99
CA SER A 105 8.92 10.37 -8.65
C SER A 105 8.94 11.42 -7.55
N GLY A 106 9.66 12.53 -7.74
CA GLY A 106 9.70 13.67 -6.83
C GLY A 106 8.35 14.36 -6.70
N ASN A 107 7.71 14.68 -7.83
CA ASN A 107 6.35 15.24 -7.84
C ASN A 107 5.34 14.29 -7.19
N LEU A 108 5.40 13.00 -7.51
CA LEU A 108 4.53 11.99 -6.91
C LEU A 108 4.76 11.88 -5.40
N THR A 109 6.02 11.92 -4.94
CA THR A 109 6.36 11.86 -3.52
C THR A 109 5.86 13.12 -2.80
N ALA A 110 6.07 14.30 -3.36
CA ALA A 110 5.58 15.56 -2.81
C ALA A 110 4.05 15.57 -2.71
N PHE A 111 3.36 15.10 -3.75
CA PHE A 111 1.90 14.96 -3.74
C PHE A 111 1.45 14.00 -2.63
N ASN A 112 2.06 12.82 -2.52
CA ASN A 112 1.73 11.86 -1.47
C ASN A 112 2.05 12.40 -0.07
N PHE A 113 3.11 13.18 0.08
CA PHE A 113 3.47 13.82 1.34
C PHE A 113 2.40 14.84 1.78
N ILE A 114 2.01 15.74 0.87
CA ILE A 114 0.93 16.71 1.13
C ILE A 114 -0.39 15.97 1.43
N ASN A 115 -0.72 14.94 0.65
CA ASN A 115 -1.95 14.17 0.83
C ASN A 115 -1.96 13.43 2.19
N TYR A 116 -0.83 12.85 2.59
CA TYR A 116 -0.67 12.22 3.89
C TYR A 116 -0.92 13.22 5.01
N PHE A 117 -0.30 14.40 4.98
CA PHE A 117 -0.56 15.43 5.98
C PHE A 117 -2.00 15.90 5.96
N SER A 118 -2.59 16.12 4.79
CA SER A 118 -3.99 16.57 4.68
C SER A 118 -4.97 15.54 5.25
N ARG A 119 -4.75 14.24 5.05
CA ARG A 119 -5.62 13.18 5.57
C ARG A 119 -5.39 12.84 7.03
N ASN A 120 -4.16 13.00 7.51
CA ASN A 120 -3.81 12.71 8.90
C ASN A 120 -3.89 13.94 9.81
N ALA A 121 -4.02 15.15 9.26
CA ALA A 121 -4.18 16.38 10.03
C ALA A 121 -5.37 16.29 10.98
N ASP A 122 -6.52 15.78 10.49
CA ASP A 122 -7.71 15.58 11.31
C ASP A 122 -7.42 14.68 12.53
N THR A 123 -6.70 13.58 12.29
CA THR A 123 -6.32 12.61 13.33
C THR A 123 -5.26 13.18 14.29
N MET A 124 -4.32 13.99 13.80
CA MET A 124 -3.31 14.68 14.61
C MET A 124 -3.94 15.74 15.52
N ILE A 125 -4.87 16.53 15.00
CA ILE A 125 -5.59 17.56 15.76
C ILE A 125 -6.43 16.89 16.85
N ILE A 126 -7.22 15.85 16.50
CA ILE A 126 -8.01 15.10 17.48
C ILE A 126 -7.10 14.44 18.52
N GLY A 127 -5.97 13.86 18.11
CA GLY A 127 -5.03 13.22 19.04
C GLY A 127 -4.32 14.18 20.00
N TYR A 128 -4.14 15.44 19.59
CA TYR A 128 -3.54 16.47 20.45
C TYR A 128 -4.56 17.09 21.42
N TYR A 129 -5.79 17.33 20.97
CA TYR A 129 -6.82 18.01 21.77
C TYR A 129 -7.78 17.07 22.53
N MET A 130 -7.89 15.80 22.15
CA MET A 130 -8.86 14.85 22.72
C MET A 130 -8.18 13.65 23.41
N SER A 131 -8.93 12.93 24.24
CA SER A 131 -8.44 11.73 24.92
C SER A 131 -8.24 10.55 23.95
N ALA A 132 -7.32 9.64 24.29
CA ALA A 132 -7.00 8.47 23.47
C ALA A 132 -8.20 7.57 23.14
N SER A 133 -9.22 7.55 24.00
CA SER A 133 -10.47 6.82 23.79
C SER A 133 -11.32 7.42 22.66
N ILE A 134 -11.39 8.75 22.56
CA ILE A 134 -12.11 9.45 21.47
C ILE A 134 -11.38 9.25 20.14
N LEU A 135 -10.04 9.33 20.14
CA LEU A 135 -9.22 9.06 18.96
C LEU A 135 -9.40 7.63 18.44
N GLY A 136 -9.49 6.65 19.35
CA GLY A 136 -9.74 5.25 19.01
C GLY A 136 -11.11 5.05 18.35
N ALA A 137 -12.16 5.66 18.90
CA ALA A 137 -13.51 5.62 18.33
C ALA A 137 -13.56 6.30 16.95
N TYR A 138 -12.93 7.46 16.79
CA TYR A 138 -12.82 8.17 15.52
C TYR A 138 -12.08 7.34 14.47
N SER A 139 -10.93 6.75 14.83
CA SER A 139 -10.14 5.91 13.92
C SER A 139 -10.93 4.69 13.44
N LEU A 140 -11.73 4.09 14.32
CA LEU A 140 -12.59 2.96 13.97
C LEU A 140 -13.71 3.40 13.00
N ALA A 141 -14.40 4.50 13.31
CA ALA A 141 -15.46 5.03 12.44
C ALA A 141 -14.92 5.42 11.05
N TYR A 142 -13.77 6.08 11.01
CA TYR A 142 -13.10 6.47 9.77
C TYR A 142 -12.70 5.25 8.92
N ARG A 143 -12.21 4.18 9.57
CA ARG A 143 -11.90 2.92 8.88
C ARG A 143 -13.14 2.25 8.29
N ILE A 144 -14.25 2.23 9.03
CA ILE A 144 -15.53 1.68 8.55
C ILE A 144 -16.06 2.51 7.38
N MET A 145 -15.99 3.84 7.46
CA MET A 145 -16.41 4.75 6.38
C MET A 145 -15.58 4.57 5.10
N LEU A 146 -14.26 4.41 5.22
CA LEU A 146 -13.38 4.22 4.06
C LEU A 146 -13.56 2.86 3.39
N PHE A 147 -13.99 1.83 4.13
CA PHE A 147 -14.12 0.48 3.60
C PHE A 147 -15.02 0.37 2.35
N PRO A 148 -16.27 0.87 2.33
CA PRO A 148 -17.11 0.84 1.13
C PRO A 148 -16.57 1.76 0.03
N ILE A 149 -16.08 2.94 0.37
CA ILE A 149 -15.54 3.91 -0.60
C ILE A 149 -14.37 3.30 -1.38
N GLN A 150 -13.44 2.65 -0.67
CA GLN A 150 -12.28 1.99 -1.29
C GLN A 150 -12.68 0.80 -2.16
N ASN A 151 -13.62 -0.03 -1.71
CA ASN A 151 -14.08 -1.17 -2.50
C ASN A 151 -14.79 -0.73 -3.79
N LEU A 152 -15.69 0.25 -3.70
CA LEU A 152 -16.40 0.78 -4.88
C LEU A 152 -15.42 1.45 -5.85
N THR A 153 -14.52 2.29 -5.35
CA THR A 153 -13.49 2.95 -6.16
C THR A 153 -12.63 1.92 -6.86
N PHE A 154 -12.20 0.86 -6.18
CA PHE A 154 -11.35 -0.17 -6.76
C PHE A 154 -12.04 -0.96 -7.88
N VAL A 155 -13.32 -1.29 -7.72
CA VAL A 155 -14.12 -1.94 -8.77
C VAL A 155 -14.31 -1.00 -9.96
N ALA A 156 -14.69 0.25 -9.71
CA ALA A 156 -14.88 1.25 -10.75
C ALA A 156 -13.57 1.51 -11.53
N SER A 157 -12.45 1.71 -10.83
CA SER A 157 -11.15 1.89 -11.47
C SER A 157 -10.75 0.66 -12.29
N ARG A 158 -10.96 -0.58 -11.81
CA ARG A 158 -10.66 -1.78 -12.62
C ARG A 158 -11.54 -1.96 -13.84
N ALA A 159 -12.78 -1.49 -13.81
CA ALA A 159 -13.68 -1.54 -14.96
C ALA A 159 -13.40 -0.41 -15.98
N LEU A 160 -13.12 0.80 -15.50
CA LEU A 160 -12.93 1.99 -16.33
C LEU A 160 -11.51 2.09 -16.91
N PHE A 161 -10.49 1.62 -16.18
CA PHE A 161 -9.09 1.74 -16.61
C PHE A 161 -8.78 1.05 -17.96
N PRO A 162 -9.27 -0.17 -18.25
CA PRO A 162 -9.14 -0.77 -19.57
C PRO A 162 -9.79 0.06 -20.68
N ILE A 163 -11.00 0.58 -20.43
CA ILE A 163 -11.76 1.38 -21.41
C ILE A 163 -11.03 2.69 -21.73
N PHE A 164 -10.47 3.35 -20.71
CA PHE A 164 -9.68 4.57 -20.90
C PHE A 164 -8.34 4.28 -21.60
N SER A 165 -7.69 3.14 -21.31
CA SER A 165 -6.43 2.76 -21.97
C SER A 165 -6.62 2.43 -23.44
N GLU A 166 -7.72 1.76 -23.80
CA GLU A 166 -8.07 1.43 -25.19
C GLU A 166 -8.44 2.67 -26.01
N ASN A 167 -9.05 3.66 -25.36
CA ASN A 167 -9.51 4.89 -26.02
C ASN A 167 -8.62 6.11 -25.72
N GLN A 168 -7.36 5.93 -25.30
CA GLN A 168 -6.51 7.03 -24.82
C GLN A 168 -6.36 8.17 -25.86
N ASP A 169 -6.36 7.82 -27.15
CA ASP A 169 -6.14 8.77 -28.25
C ASP A 169 -7.47 9.38 -28.77
N ASN A 170 -8.62 8.91 -28.28
CA ASN A 170 -9.95 9.28 -28.79
C ASN A 170 -10.74 10.13 -27.77
N ASN A 171 -10.37 11.42 -27.70
CA ASN A 171 -10.94 12.44 -26.81
C ASN A 171 -12.48 12.47 -26.70
N PRO A 172 -13.28 12.38 -27.78
CA PRO A 172 -14.74 12.41 -27.67
C PRO A 172 -15.32 11.17 -26.97
N VAL A 173 -14.71 10.00 -27.15
CA VAL A 173 -15.13 8.75 -26.48
C VAL A 173 -14.77 8.80 -25.01
N LEU A 174 -13.57 9.30 -24.66
CA LEU A 174 -13.14 9.52 -23.27
C LEU A 174 -14.11 10.42 -22.50
N LYS A 175 -14.50 11.57 -23.08
CA LYS A 175 -15.43 12.51 -22.45
C LYS A 175 -16.79 11.86 -22.18
N LYS A 176 -17.33 11.11 -23.14
CA LYS A 176 -18.63 10.43 -23.00
C LYS A 176 -18.58 9.35 -21.91
N THR A 177 -17.53 8.54 -21.90
CA THR A 177 -17.31 7.49 -20.90
C THR A 177 -17.13 8.07 -19.49
N TYR A 178 -16.39 9.18 -19.36
CA TYR A 178 -16.22 9.89 -18.09
C TYR A 178 -17.55 10.46 -17.56
N LEU A 179 -18.32 11.14 -18.42
CA LEU A 179 -19.62 11.71 -18.02
C LEU A 179 -20.60 10.62 -17.60
N ASN A 180 -20.63 9.48 -18.30
CA ASN A 180 -21.44 8.33 -17.90
C ASN A 180 -20.95 7.68 -16.59
N ALA A 181 -19.65 7.69 -16.29
CA ALA A 181 -19.16 7.13 -15.04
C ALA A 181 -19.48 8.00 -13.81
N VAL A 182 -19.62 9.32 -14.00
CA VAL A 182 -19.86 10.30 -12.92
C VAL A 182 -21.36 10.61 -12.71
N TYR A 183 -22.16 10.57 -13.78
CA TYR A 183 -23.59 10.92 -13.74
C TYR A 183 -24.56 9.73 -13.69
N PHE A 184 -24.07 8.52 -13.41
CA PHE A 184 -24.90 7.36 -13.07
C PHE A 184 -25.14 7.26 -11.56
#